data_AF-A0A2K1NW26-F1
#
_entry.id   AF-A0A2K1NW26-F1
#
_cell.length_a   1.000
_cell.length_b   1.000
_cell.length_c   1.000
_cell.angle_alpha   90.00
_cell.angle_beta   90.00
_cell.angle_gamma   90.00
#
_symmetry.space_group_name_H-M   'P 1'
#
loop_
_entity.id
_entity.type
_entity.pdbx_description
1 polymer ?
#
loop_
_entity_poly.entity_id
_entity_poly.type
_entity_poly.pdbx_seq_one_letter_code
_entity_poly.pdbx_strand_id
1 'polypeptide(L)'
;MNKKVVTLISNLDEFKGILDLQNSLLNQLKQAFIELRENITKKAAVKEVNNKLLEIEVLANDFRKIENLRNEVVLNLCRDENIDNNIESLMEYFTKKDYKTALLLSQLVLNVKELMDEINLLNDIIVFQTNLNDFIYKILNPASLTHGKTYTNTGKDKDSNISTKSWRG
;
A
#
# COMPACT_ATOMS: atom_id res chain seq x y z
N MET A 1 -15.81 2.44 44.32
CA MET A 1 -15.39 2.11 42.94
C MET A 1 -13.87 2.09 42.90
N ASN A 2 -13.28 0.96 42.48
CA ASN A 2 -11.83 0.71 42.52
C ASN A 2 -11.08 1.55 41.49
N LYS A 3 -9.98 2.23 41.86
CA LYS A 3 -9.13 3.01 40.94
C LYS A 3 -8.75 2.23 39.68
N LYS A 4 -8.45 0.92 39.81
CA LYS A 4 -8.16 0.03 38.67
C LYS A 4 -9.29 -0.05 37.64
N VAL A 5 -10.55 -0.05 38.06
CA VAL A 5 -11.70 -0.15 37.15
C VAL A 5 -11.87 1.15 36.36
N VAL A 6 -11.64 2.30 37.00
CA VAL A 6 -11.71 3.61 36.34
C VAL A 6 -10.58 3.79 35.32
N THR A 7 -9.36 3.35 35.65
CA THR A 7 -8.22 3.37 34.71
C THR A 7 -8.41 2.41 33.53
N LEU A 8 -8.97 1.22 33.76
CA LEU A 8 -9.26 0.27 32.68
C LEU A 8 -10.31 0.82 31.69
N ILE A 9 -11.34 1.49 32.20
CA ILE A 9 -12.39 2.11 31.36
C ILE A 9 -11.82 3.25 30.52
N SER A 10 -10.96 4.12 31.07
CA SER A 10 -10.34 5.18 30.27
C SER A 10 -9.40 4.65 29.19
N ASN A 11 -8.63 3.59 29.49
CA ASN A 11 -7.73 2.96 28.52
C ASN A 11 -8.49 2.26 27.38
N LEU A 12 -9.67 1.70 27.66
CA LEU A 12 -10.53 1.05 26.66
C LEU A 12 -11.18 2.06 25.71
N ASP A 13 -11.67 3.19 26.23
CA ASP A 13 -12.25 4.25 25.40
C ASP A 13 -11.19 4.94 24.54
N GLU A 14 -9.99 5.15 25.08
CA GLU A 14 -8.84 5.63 24.32
C GLU A 14 -8.44 4.66 23.21
N PHE A 15 -8.38 3.35 23.52
CA PHE A 15 -8.08 2.32 22.53
C PHE A 15 -9.11 2.25 21.40
N LYS A 16 -10.41 2.37 21.72
CA LYS A 16 -11.48 2.47 20.71
C LYS A 16 -11.29 3.69 19.82
N GLY A 17 -10.97 4.85 20.41
CA GLY A 17 -10.70 6.08 19.66
C GLY A 17 -9.53 5.92 18.69
N ILE A 18 -8.46 5.23 19.11
CA ILE A 18 -7.32 4.89 18.24
C ILE A 18 -7.78 4.01 17.07
N LEU A 19 -8.55 2.94 17.35
CA LEU A 19 -9.03 2.03 16.31
C LEU A 19 -10.01 2.70 15.33
N ASP A 20 -10.90 3.57 15.80
CA ASP A 20 -11.82 4.34 14.96
C ASP A 20 -11.04 5.26 14.01
N LEU A 21 -10.07 6.00 14.55
CA LEU A 21 -9.22 6.88 13.74
C LEU A 21 -8.39 6.09 12.73
N GLN A 22 -7.85 4.93 13.14
CA GLN A 22 -7.05 4.08 12.28
C GLN A 22 -7.89 3.52 11.12
N ASN A 23 -9.11 3.06 11.39
CA ASN A 23 -10.04 2.60 10.36
C ASN A 23 -10.45 3.73 9.40
N SER A 24 -10.68 4.94 9.92
CA SER A 24 -10.95 6.12 9.08
C SER A 24 -9.79 6.43 8.14
N LEU A 25 -8.55 6.44 8.64
CA LEU A 25 -7.35 6.71 7.84
C LEU A 25 -7.14 5.66 6.75
N LEU A 26 -7.38 4.37 7.05
CA LEU A 26 -7.30 3.31 6.04
C LEU A 26 -8.34 3.48 4.93
N ASN A 27 -9.57 3.86 5.28
CA ASN A 27 -10.60 4.13 4.26
C ASN A 27 -10.22 5.32 3.36
N GLN A 28 -9.66 6.38 3.94
CA GLN A 28 -9.17 7.53 3.17
C GLN A 28 -7.98 7.14 2.28
N LEU A 29 -7.03 6.36 2.79
CA LEU A 29 -5.91 5.81 2.01
C LEU A 29 -6.41 4.98 0.84
N LYS A 30 -7.32 4.04 1.10
CA LYS A 30 -7.91 3.19 0.06
C LYS A 30 -8.55 4.02 -1.04
N GLN A 31 -9.34 5.02 -0.67
CA GLN A 31 -9.95 5.94 -1.63
C GLN A 31 -8.91 6.70 -2.46
N ALA A 32 -7.85 7.21 -1.82
CA ALA A 32 -6.77 7.90 -2.52
C ALA A 32 -6.03 6.99 -3.51
N PHE A 33 -5.83 5.71 -3.17
CA PHE A 33 -5.25 4.72 -4.09
C PHE A 33 -6.17 4.39 -5.27
N ILE A 34 -7.49 4.24 -5.03
CA ILE A 34 -8.48 4.07 -6.10
C ILE A 34 -8.44 5.25 -7.07
N GLU A 35 -8.41 6.47 -6.55
CA GLU A 35 -8.34 7.69 -7.37
C GLU A 35 -7.02 7.79 -8.13
N LEU A 36 -5.90 7.38 -7.53
CA LEU A 36 -4.61 7.28 -8.22
C LEU A 36 -4.68 6.29 -9.38
N ARG A 37 -5.27 5.11 -9.16
CA ARG A 37 -5.47 4.10 -10.21
C ARG A 37 -6.31 4.64 -11.36
N GLU A 38 -7.39 5.34 -11.06
CA GLU A 38 -8.22 5.99 -12.07
C GLU A 38 -7.44 7.04 -12.86
N ASN A 39 -6.67 7.88 -12.18
CA ASN A 39 -5.82 8.90 -12.80
C ASN A 39 -4.82 8.25 -13.77
N ILE A 40 -4.15 7.17 -13.36
CA ILE A 40 -3.20 6.44 -14.21
C ILE A 40 -3.90 5.81 -15.42
N THR A 41 -5.09 5.22 -15.22
CA THR A 41 -5.86 4.57 -16.28
C THR A 41 -6.38 5.59 -17.31
N LYS A 42 -6.83 6.76 -16.85
CA LYS A 42 -7.33 7.86 -17.68
C LYS A 42 -6.21 8.72 -18.29
N LYS A 43 -4.94 8.40 -18.02
CA LYS A 43 -3.76 9.17 -18.46
C LYS A 43 -3.86 10.64 -18.03
N ALA A 44 -4.26 10.86 -16.78
CA ALA A 44 -4.31 12.16 -16.12
C ALA A 44 -2.97 12.91 -16.23
N ALA A 45 -3.01 14.23 -16.05
CA ALA A 45 -1.80 15.03 -16.13
C ALA A 45 -0.81 14.64 -15.02
N VAL A 46 0.50 14.72 -15.30
CA VAL A 46 1.56 14.41 -14.31
C VAL A 46 1.36 15.17 -12.99
N LYS A 47 0.88 16.41 -13.06
CA LYS A 47 0.57 17.23 -11.88
C LYS A 47 -0.52 16.59 -11.01
N GLU A 48 -1.56 16.02 -11.61
CA GLU A 48 -2.68 15.38 -10.89
C GLU A 48 -2.22 14.09 -10.21
N VAL A 49 -1.40 13.30 -10.91
CA VAL A 49 -0.77 12.10 -10.35
C VAL A 49 0.13 12.46 -9.15
N ASN A 50 1.00 13.47 -9.31
CA ASN A 50 1.91 13.90 -8.24
C ASN A 50 1.15 14.44 -7.02
N ASN A 51 0.10 15.23 -7.23
CA ASN A 51 -0.73 15.71 -6.12
C ASN A 51 -1.36 14.55 -5.35
N LYS A 52 -1.84 13.52 -6.03
CA LYS A 52 -2.45 12.35 -5.39
C LYS A 52 -1.41 11.51 -4.64
N LEU A 53 -0.19 11.38 -5.17
CA LEU A 53 0.91 10.70 -4.48
C LEU A 53 1.30 11.42 -3.18
N LEU A 54 1.34 12.75 -3.18
CA LEU A 54 1.60 13.54 -1.96
C LEU A 54 0.49 13.37 -0.91
N GLU A 55 -0.77 13.32 -1.35
CA GLU A 55 -1.91 13.05 -0.45
C GLU A 55 -1.78 11.66 0.20
N ILE A 56 -1.44 10.64 -0.57
CA ILE A 56 -1.18 9.28 -0.07
C ILE A 56 -0.03 9.28 0.94
N GLU A 57 1.06 9.99 0.66
CA GLU A 57 2.21 10.08 1.57
C GLU A 57 1.83 10.69 2.92
N VAL A 58 1.05 11.77 2.92
CA VAL A 58 0.57 12.41 4.15
C VAL A 58 -0.32 11.45 4.95
N LEU A 59 -1.31 10.84 4.30
CA LEU A 59 -2.22 9.90 4.94
C LEU A 59 -1.50 8.66 5.48
N ALA A 60 -0.50 8.15 4.77
CA ALA A 60 0.29 6.98 5.18
C ALA A 60 1.15 7.30 6.41
N ASN A 61 1.74 8.51 6.45
CA ASN A 61 2.50 8.97 7.60
C ASN A 61 1.60 9.14 8.84
N ASP A 62 0.40 9.66 8.67
CA ASP A 62 -0.55 9.81 9.78
C ASP A 62 -1.07 8.45 10.25
N PHE A 63 -1.38 7.52 9.34
CA PHE A 63 -1.71 6.14 9.68
C PHE A 63 -0.58 5.48 10.50
N ARG A 64 0.68 5.64 10.09
CA ARG A 64 1.83 5.06 10.80
C ARG A 64 1.97 5.60 12.23
N LYS A 65 1.70 6.89 12.45
CA LYS A 65 1.72 7.48 13.81
C LYS A 65 0.65 6.83 14.69
N ILE A 66 -0.57 6.70 14.20
CA ILE A 66 -1.68 6.09 14.94
C ILE A 66 -1.45 4.60 15.17
N GLU A 67 -0.86 3.90 14.20
CA GLU A 67 -0.47 2.50 14.35
C GLU A 67 0.55 2.30 15.48
N ASN A 68 1.55 3.19 15.58
CA ASN A 68 2.52 3.14 16.68
C ASN A 68 1.83 3.33 18.04
N LEU A 69 0.90 4.28 18.15
CA LEU A 69 0.11 4.47 19.38
C LEU A 69 -0.71 3.22 19.72
N ARG A 70 -1.38 2.60 18.72
CA ARG A 70 -2.08 1.32 18.91
C ARG A 70 -1.13 0.26 19.46
N ASN A 71 0.04 0.10 18.86
CA ASN A 71 1.00 -0.92 19.26
C ASN A 71 1.46 -0.72 20.72
N GLU A 72 1.70 0.52 21.16
CA GLU A 72 2.03 0.83 22.54
C GLU A 72 0.90 0.44 23.51
N VAL A 73 -0.35 0.79 23.18
CA VAL A 73 -1.52 0.46 24.00
C VAL A 73 -1.75 -1.06 24.05
N VAL A 74 -1.62 -1.75 22.92
CA VAL A 74 -1.75 -3.20 22.81
C VAL A 74 -0.69 -3.91 23.65
N LEU A 75 0.57 -3.47 23.58
CA LEU A 75 1.66 -4.06 24.37
C LEU A 75 1.38 -3.98 25.88
N ASN A 76 0.89 -2.83 26.36
CA ASN A 76 0.52 -2.65 27.75
C ASN A 76 -0.67 -3.55 28.13
N LEU A 77 -1.69 -3.61 27.28
CA LEU A 77 -2.88 -4.44 27.50
C LEU A 77 -2.55 -5.94 27.53
N CYS A 78 -1.76 -6.42 26.58
CA CYS A 78 -1.28 -7.80 26.54
C CYS A 78 -0.51 -8.17 27.81
N ARG A 79 0.33 -7.26 28.30
CA ARG A 79 1.10 -7.46 29.53
C ARG A 79 0.20 -7.49 30.77
N ASP A 80 -0.73 -6.55 30.90
CA ASP A 80 -1.57 -6.39 32.08
C ASP A 80 -2.61 -7.51 32.20
N GLU A 81 -3.13 -7.99 31.07
CA GLU A 81 -4.18 -9.01 31.00
C GLU A 81 -3.64 -10.41 30.66
N ASN A 82 -2.32 -10.55 30.52
CA ASN A 82 -1.62 -11.80 30.18
C ASN A 82 -2.18 -12.47 28.90
N ILE A 83 -2.23 -11.69 27.81
CA ILE A 83 -2.69 -12.10 26.48
C ILE A 83 -1.50 -12.12 25.54
N ASP A 84 -1.45 -13.09 24.63
CA ASP A 84 -0.45 -13.09 23.56
C ASP A 84 -0.63 -11.87 22.64
N ASN A 85 0.48 -11.26 22.24
CA ASN A 85 0.48 -10.09 21.36
C ASN A 85 0.33 -10.50 19.88
N ASN A 86 -0.84 -11.03 19.55
CA ASN A 86 -1.25 -11.30 18.17
C ASN A 86 -2.73 -10.94 17.99
N ILE A 87 -3.14 -10.70 16.74
CA ILE A 87 -4.49 -10.21 16.43
C ILE A 87 -5.59 -11.20 16.83
N GLU A 88 -5.33 -12.50 16.72
CA GLU A 88 -6.29 -13.56 17.04
C GLU A 88 -6.57 -13.59 18.55
N SER A 89 -5.53 -13.63 19.37
CA SER A 89 -5.63 -13.58 20.83
C SER A 89 -6.29 -12.28 21.33
N LEU A 90 -6.00 -11.14 20.70
CA LEU A 90 -6.66 -9.87 21.01
C LEU A 90 -8.15 -9.91 20.66
N MET A 91 -8.51 -10.42 19.48
CA MET A 91 -9.90 -10.57 19.08
C MET A 91 -10.67 -11.52 20.01
N GLU A 92 -10.08 -12.67 20.37
CA GLU A 92 -10.69 -13.61 21.31
C GLU A 92 -10.93 -12.99 22.68
N TYR A 93 -9.94 -12.22 23.18
CA TYR A 93 -10.05 -11.51 24.44
C TYR A 93 -11.19 -10.49 24.41
N PHE A 94 -11.22 -9.62 23.40
CA PHE A 94 -12.24 -8.57 23.30
C PHE A 94 -13.63 -9.12 22.97
N THR A 95 -13.76 -10.24 22.27
CA THR A 95 -15.06 -10.86 22.02
C THR A 95 -15.79 -11.22 23.32
N LYS A 96 -15.04 -11.56 24.37
CA LYS A 96 -15.58 -11.92 25.70
C LYS A 96 -15.82 -10.71 26.60
N LYS A 97 -15.06 -9.62 26.44
CA LYS A 97 -15.08 -8.47 27.35
C LYS A 97 -15.73 -7.21 26.78
N ASP A 98 -15.61 -6.98 25.48
CA ASP A 98 -16.09 -5.77 24.81
C ASP A 98 -16.19 -5.98 23.29
N TYR A 99 -17.38 -6.42 22.88
CA TYR A 99 -17.69 -6.75 21.48
C TYR A 99 -17.40 -5.60 20.50
N LYS A 100 -17.57 -4.34 20.92
CA LYS A 100 -17.32 -3.18 20.05
C LYS A 100 -15.85 -3.11 19.64
N THR A 101 -14.92 -3.33 20.56
CA THR A 101 -13.47 -3.33 20.25
C THR A 101 -13.11 -4.50 19.33
N ALA A 102 -13.70 -5.68 19.54
CA ALA A 102 -13.51 -6.82 18.65
C ALA A 102 -13.99 -6.51 17.21
N LEU A 103 -15.13 -5.83 17.08
CA LEU A 103 -15.64 -5.39 15.78
C LEU A 103 -14.70 -4.40 15.10
N LEU A 104 -14.17 -3.41 15.83
CA LEU A 104 -13.23 -2.43 15.29
C LEU A 104 -11.91 -3.06 14.84
N LEU A 105 -11.41 -4.06 15.57
CA LEU A 105 -10.24 -4.86 15.17
C LEU A 105 -10.51 -5.69 13.92
N SER A 106 -11.68 -6.32 13.83
CA SER A 106 -12.06 -7.06 12.62
C SER A 106 -12.15 -6.14 11.39
N GLN A 107 -12.74 -4.96 11.57
CA GLN A 107 -12.81 -3.95 10.51
C GLN A 107 -11.42 -3.44 10.10
N LEU A 108 -10.50 -3.28 11.06
CA LEU A 108 -9.11 -2.92 10.79
C LEU A 108 -8.44 -3.96 9.88
N VAL A 109 -8.56 -5.25 10.22
CA VAL A 109 -7.99 -6.34 9.42
C VAL A 109 -8.56 -6.35 8.01
N LEU A 110 -9.88 -6.18 7.87
CA LEU A 110 -10.55 -6.11 6.57
C LEU A 110 -10.02 -4.92 5.74
N ASN A 111 -9.99 -3.72 6.33
CA ASN A 111 -9.56 -2.50 5.64
C ASN A 111 -8.09 -2.59 5.19
N VAL A 112 -7.21 -3.19 5.99
CA VAL A 112 -5.80 -3.42 5.60
C VAL A 112 -5.73 -4.38 4.41
N LYS A 113 -6.52 -5.45 4.42
CA LYS A 113 -6.57 -6.40 3.29
C LYS A 113 -7.05 -5.74 2.01
N GLU A 114 -8.16 -5.00 2.08
CA GLU A 114 -8.69 -4.27 0.92
C GLU A 114 -7.70 -3.24 0.37
N LEU A 115 -6.97 -2.54 1.24
CA LEU A 115 -5.92 -1.61 0.83
C LEU A 115 -4.76 -2.34 0.11
N MET A 116 -4.31 -3.48 0.63
CA MET A 116 -3.28 -4.29 -0.03
C MET A 116 -3.71 -4.77 -1.42
N ASP A 117 -4.95 -5.23 -1.54
CA ASP A 117 -5.51 -5.68 -2.81
C ASP A 117 -5.52 -4.54 -3.84
N GLU A 118 -5.92 -3.33 -3.44
CA GLU A 118 -5.91 -2.15 -4.31
C GLU A 118 -4.48 -1.74 -4.73
N ILE A 119 -3.51 -1.76 -3.81
CA ILE A 119 -2.11 -1.47 -4.11
C ILE A 119 -1.54 -2.48 -5.11
N ASN A 120 -1.85 -3.77 -4.93
CA ASN A 120 -1.41 -4.82 -5.86
C ASN A 120 -1.97 -4.59 -7.26
N LEU A 121 -3.26 -4.23 -7.35
CA LEU A 121 -3.94 -3.95 -8.62
C LEU A 121 -3.31 -2.73 -9.32
N LEU A 122 -2.99 -1.68 -8.57
CA LEU A 122 -2.26 -0.52 -9.07
C LEU A 122 -0.88 -0.89 -9.61
N ASN A 123 -0.13 -1.71 -8.87
CA ASN A 123 1.18 -2.18 -9.28
C ASN A 123 1.10 -2.97 -10.59
N ASP A 124 0.13 -3.88 -10.73
CA ASP A 124 -0.08 -4.65 -11.96
C ASP A 124 -0.37 -3.74 -13.16
N ILE A 125 -1.16 -2.68 -12.97
CA ILE A 125 -1.45 -1.68 -14.02
C ILE A 125 -0.17 -0.95 -14.45
N ILE A 126 0.65 -0.51 -13.49
CA ILE A 126 1.91 0.21 -13.77
C ILE A 126 2.88 -0.70 -14.52
N VAL A 127 3.03 -1.95 -14.09
CA VAL A 127 3.88 -2.95 -14.75
C VAL A 127 3.39 -3.20 -16.18
N PHE A 128 2.08 -3.37 -16.38
CA PHE A 128 1.49 -3.53 -17.71
C PHE A 128 1.80 -2.33 -18.61
N GLN A 129 1.59 -1.11 -18.14
CA GLN A 129 1.86 0.11 -18.91
C GLN A 129 3.34 0.25 -19.26
N THR A 130 4.24 -0.08 -18.34
CA THR A 130 5.69 -0.04 -18.56
C THR A 130 6.10 -1.03 -19.65
N ASN A 131 5.63 -2.28 -19.56
CA ASN A 131 5.90 -3.31 -20.56
C ASN A 131 5.35 -2.93 -21.95
N LEU A 132 4.16 -2.35 -22.00
CA LEU A 132 3.54 -1.87 -23.23
C LEU A 132 4.33 -0.71 -23.85
N ASN A 133 4.79 0.24 -23.03
CA ASN A 133 5.63 1.34 -23.50
C ASN A 133 6.94 0.80 -24.08
N ASP A 134 7.61 -0.13 -23.39
CA ASP A 134 8.84 -0.77 -23.87
C ASP A 134 8.61 -1.50 -25.20
N PHE A 135 7.48 -2.18 -25.35
CA PHE A 135 7.11 -2.84 -26.60
C PHE A 135 6.88 -1.84 -27.73
N ILE A 136 6.16 -0.74 -27.46
CA ILE A 136 5.95 0.33 -28.44
C ILE A 136 7.29 0.97 -28.84
N TYR A 137 8.19 1.23 -27.89
CA TYR A 137 9.53 1.76 -28.19
C TYR A 137 10.32 0.82 -29.11
N LYS A 138 10.25 -0.50 -28.90
CA LYS A 138 10.89 -1.49 -29.78
C LYS A 138 10.31 -1.50 -31.19
N ILE A 139 9.02 -1.23 -31.37
CA ILE A 139 8.39 -1.11 -32.69
C ILE A 139 8.75 0.23 -33.33
N LEU A 140 8.62 1.33 -32.59
CA LEU A 140 8.80 2.67 -33.14
C LEU A 140 10.26 3.04 -33.35
N ASN A 141 11.21 2.33 -32.74
CA ASN A 141 12.62 2.49 -33.01
C ASN A 141 12.98 1.80 -34.34
N PRO A 142 13.30 2.55 -35.40
CA PRO A 142 13.60 1.96 -36.71
C PRO A 142 14.83 1.05 -36.67
N ALA A 143 15.75 1.28 -35.73
CA ALA A 143 16.97 0.50 -35.56
C ALA A 143 16.74 -0.88 -34.93
N SER A 144 15.58 -1.14 -34.31
CA SER A 144 15.20 -2.46 -33.78
C SER A 144 14.32 -3.29 -34.73
N LEU A 145 13.71 -2.67 -35.74
CA LEU A 145 12.95 -3.36 -36.80
C LEU A 145 13.74 -3.52 -38.10
N THR A 146 14.70 -2.64 -38.35
CA THR A 146 15.51 -2.65 -39.57
C THR A 146 16.98 -2.50 -39.19
N HIS A 147 17.88 -2.93 -40.08
CA HIS A 147 19.27 -2.48 -40.02
C HIS A 147 19.30 -1.00 -40.42
N GLY A 148 18.76 -0.09 -39.61
CA GLY A 148 18.58 1.33 -39.95
C GLY A 148 19.89 1.98 -40.43
N LYS A 149 21.02 1.52 -39.89
CA LYS A 149 22.39 1.90 -40.31
C LYS A 149 22.72 1.57 -41.77
N THR A 150 22.02 0.62 -42.40
CA THR A 150 22.16 0.24 -43.81
C THR A 150 21.49 1.25 -44.75
N TYR A 151 20.47 1.97 -44.26
CA TYR A 151 19.66 2.89 -45.06
C TYR A 151 19.83 4.37 -44.67
N THR A 152 20.63 4.66 -43.64
CA THR A 152 21.07 6.00 -43.26
C THR A 152 22.53 6.23 -43.68
N ASN A 153 22.85 7.40 -44.26
CA ASN A 153 24.19 7.77 -44.76
C ASN A 153 25.33 7.82 -43.72
N THR A 154 25.11 7.35 -42.49
CA THR A 154 26.14 7.20 -41.47
C THR A 154 26.76 5.81 -41.56
N GLY A 155 27.63 5.63 -42.55
CA GLY A 155 28.50 4.46 -42.62
C GLY A 155 29.56 4.49 -41.52
N LYS A 156 29.89 3.28 -41.03
CA LYS A 156 30.97 2.89 -40.09
C LYS A 156 30.64 3.05 -38.59
N ASP A 157 31.01 2.13 -37.69
CA ASP A 157 32.17 1.23 -37.70
C ASP A 157 31.91 -0.22 -37.22
N LYS A 158 32.91 -1.05 -37.57
CA LYS A 158 33.10 -2.47 -37.31
C LYS A 158 32.98 -2.89 -35.83
N ASP A 159 32.51 -4.12 -35.67
CA ASP A 159 32.59 -5.06 -34.55
C ASP A 159 32.98 -4.55 -33.16
N SER A 160 32.06 -4.75 -32.22
CA SER A 160 32.44 -5.33 -30.94
C SER A 160 31.51 -6.49 -30.62
N ASN A 161 32.13 -7.67 -30.52
CA ASN A 161 31.55 -8.91 -30.00
C ASN A 161 30.82 -8.62 -28.68
N ILE A 162 29.49 -8.63 -28.69
CA ILE A 162 28.69 -8.74 -27.47
C ILE A 162 28.00 -10.09 -27.53
N SER A 163 28.47 -10.98 -26.67
CA SER A 163 28.02 -12.36 -26.54
C SER A 163 26.49 -12.45 -26.48
N THR A 164 25.94 -13.27 -27.38
CA THR A 164 24.59 -13.81 -27.30
C THR A 164 24.37 -14.50 -25.96
N LYS A 165 23.57 -13.89 -25.07
CA LYS A 165 22.84 -14.64 -24.02
C LYS A 165 21.34 -14.46 -24.25
N SER A 166 20.85 -15.43 -25.02
CA SER A 166 19.52 -16.05 -25.02
C SER A 166 18.38 -15.37 -24.26
N TRP A 167 17.34 -15.05 -25.02
CA TRP A 167 15.94 -15.22 -24.64
C TRP A 167 15.73 -16.64 -24.07
N ARG A 168 15.22 -16.76 -22.84
CA ARG A 168 14.51 -17.96 -22.40
C ARG A 168 13.09 -17.53 -22.05
N GLY A 169 12.13 -18.20 -22.71
CA GLY A 169 10.71 -18.07 -22.43
C GLY A 169 10.33 -18.58 -21.05
#